data_AF-A0A0B5APZ8-F1
#
_entry.id   AF-A0A0B5APZ8-F1
#
_cell.length_a   1.000
_cell.length_b   1.000
_cell.length_c   1.000
_cell.angle_alpha   90.00
_cell.angle_beta   90.00
_cell.angle_gamma   90.00
#
_symmetry.space_group_name_H-M   'P 1'
#
loop_
_entity.id
_entity.type
_entity.pdbx_description
1 polymer ?
#
loop_
_entity_poly.entity_id
_entity_poly.type
_entity_poly.pdbx_seq_one_letter_code
_entity_poly.pdbx_strand_id
1 'polypeptide(L)'
;MLLDPMGKVLFMEICKRLRDNKWTVDDHQFYQDKDVTEAVFALPDYLVEREDNPEYEKDIAVVKYEGDPQKMKENQIDGVVLKFYTKRLKSLGLYESISEVKLFQRKSNATTIEFFIDQVFADEQVQEWFDKLFSELDEQMTGIYGDEIKEIPIVLLPKKLHDLPLHTT
;
A
#
# COMPACT_ATOMS: atom_id res chain seq x y z
N MET A 1 8.33 26.16 11.05
CA MET A 1 8.04 24.74 11.34
C MET A 1 7.90 24.05 10.00
N LEU A 2 8.78 23.11 9.67
CA LEU A 2 8.61 22.31 8.45
C LEU A 2 7.35 21.46 8.67
N LEU A 3 6.27 21.81 7.97
CA LEU A 3 5.12 20.95 7.84
C LEU A 3 5.64 19.62 7.29
N ASP A 4 5.45 18.57 8.07
CA ASP A 4 5.65 17.20 7.60
C ASP A 4 4.85 17.08 6.31
N PRO A 5 5.46 16.86 5.14
CA PRO A 5 4.74 17.02 3.89
C PRO A 5 3.66 15.96 3.83
N MET A 6 2.44 16.48 3.73
CA MET A 6 1.15 15.86 3.51
C MET A 6 1.15 14.37 3.12
N GLY A 7 1.94 13.99 2.11
CA GLY A 7 2.02 12.62 1.61
C GLY A 7 2.78 11.61 2.49
N LYS A 8 3.74 12.02 3.33
CA LYS A 8 4.62 11.09 4.04
C LYS A 8 3.91 10.27 5.11
N VAL A 9 3.15 10.96 5.96
CA VAL A 9 2.35 10.31 6.99
C VAL A 9 1.36 9.36 6.34
N LEU A 10 0.63 9.83 5.32
CA LEU A 10 -0.33 9.01 4.61
C LEU A 10 0.31 7.77 3.96
N PHE A 11 1.43 7.93 3.26
CA PHE A 11 2.18 6.83 2.64
C PHE A 11 2.56 5.76 3.68
N MET A 12 3.10 6.20 4.82
CA MET A 12 3.50 5.30 5.88
C MET A 12 2.32 4.61 6.54
N GLU A 13 1.21 5.31 6.77
CA GLU A 13 0.00 4.70 7.34
C GLU A 13 -0.61 3.66 6.39
N ILE A 14 -0.66 3.93 5.08
CA ILE A 14 -1.08 2.94 4.07
C ILE A 14 -0.16 1.72 4.13
N CYS A 15 1.16 1.90 4.12
CA CYS A 15 2.11 0.79 4.17
C CYS A 15 1.97 -0.06 5.45
N LYS A 16 1.74 0.59 6.60
CA LYS A 16 1.50 -0.12 7.88
C LYS A 16 0.23 -0.97 7.81
N ARG A 17 -0.88 -0.43 7.28
CA ARG A 17 -2.13 -1.18 7.19
C ARG A 17 -2.04 -2.36 6.22
N LEU A 18 -1.36 -2.20 5.08
CA LEU A 18 -1.11 -3.33 4.17
C LEU A 18 -0.25 -4.42 4.83
N ARG A 19 0.78 -4.02 5.59
CA ARG A 19 1.58 -4.95 6.40
C ARG A 19 0.73 -5.65 7.47
N ASP A 20 -0.17 -4.94 8.13
CA ASP A 20 -1.03 -5.50 9.17
C ASP A 20 -2.01 -6.54 8.59
N ASN A 21 -2.36 -6.39 7.31
CA ASN A 21 -3.04 -7.41 6.48
C ASN A 21 -2.12 -8.57 6.02
N LYS A 22 -0.92 -8.67 6.59
CA LYS A 22 0.13 -9.67 6.30
C LYS A 22 0.71 -9.60 4.89
N TRP A 23 0.52 -8.50 4.17
CA TRP A 23 1.14 -8.34 2.86
C TRP A 23 2.61 -7.99 3.03
N THR A 24 3.44 -8.61 2.22
CA THR A 24 4.90 -8.51 2.30
C THR A 24 5.37 -7.43 1.35
N VAL A 25 6.19 -6.50 1.83
CA VAL A 25 6.83 -5.51 0.97
C VAL A 25 8.06 -6.14 0.32
N ASP A 26 8.23 -5.99 -0.99
CA ASP A 26 9.45 -6.41 -1.67
C ASP A 26 10.61 -5.56 -1.17
N ASP A 27 11.53 -6.19 -0.42
CA ASP A 27 12.61 -5.49 0.25
C ASP A 27 13.86 -5.29 -0.62
N HIS A 28 13.94 -5.98 -1.78
CA HIS A 28 15.07 -5.91 -2.71
C HIS A 28 15.35 -4.47 -3.17
N GLN A 29 14.29 -3.67 -3.36
CA GLN A 29 14.39 -2.27 -3.75
C GLN A 29 15.07 -1.39 -2.69
N PHE A 30 15.01 -1.75 -1.41
CA PHE A 30 15.59 -0.95 -0.33
C PHE A 30 17.09 -1.20 -0.11
N TYR A 31 17.65 -2.26 -0.68
CA TYR A 31 19.11 -2.46 -0.66
C TYR A 31 19.84 -1.53 -1.64
N GLN A 32 19.12 -0.85 -2.53
CA GLN A 32 19.70 0.14 -3.45
C GLN A 32 19.95 1.47 -2.75
N ASP A 33 21.01 2.17 -3.16
CA ASP A 33 21.33 3.52 -2.68
C ASP A 33 20.55 4.58 -3.47
N LYS A 34 19.22 4.49 -3.37
CA LYS A 34 18.26 5.39 -4.00
C LYS A 34 17.15 5.74 -3.01
N ASP A 35 16.56 6.89 -3.24
CA ASP A 35 15.40 7.35 -2.51
C ASP A 35 14.21 6.42 -2.73
N VAL A 36 13.50 6.13 -1.65
CA VAL A 36 12.33 5.27 -1.70
C VAL A 36 11.11 6.11 -2.09
N THR A 37 10.68 5.96 -3.33
CA THR A 37 9.48 6.64 -3.86
C THR A 37 8.28 5.72 -4.02
N GLU A 38 8.49 4.41 -3.92
CA GLU A 38 7.46 3.38 -4.05
C GLU A 38 7.71 2.20 -3.10
N ALA A 39 6.63 1.53 -2.73
CA ALA A 39 6.60 0.29 -1.98
C ALA A 39 5.70 -0.69 -2.74
N VAL A 40 6.28 -1.83 -3.13
CA VAL A 40 5.59 -2.90 -3.85
C VAL A 40 5.25 -3.99 -2.85
N PHE A 41 4.00 -4.43 -2.86
CA PHE A 41 3.48 -5.45 -1.95
C PHE A 41 3.11 -6.72 -2.70
N ALA A 42 3.45 -7.85 -2.10
CA ALA A 42 3.08 -9.20 -2.50
C ALA A 42 2.33 -9.90 -1.34
N LEU A 43 1.85 -11.11 -1.61
CA LEU A 43 1.29 -11.99 -0.57
C LEU A 43 2.42 -12.74 0.15
N PRO A 44 2.20 -13.17 1.41
CA PRO A 44 3.21 -13.93 2.14
C PRO A 44 3.42 -15.31 1.50
N ASP A 45 4.67 -15.77 1.43
CA ASP A 45 5.06 -17.06 0.83
C ASP A 45 4.19 -18.21 1.32
N TYR A 46 3.88 -18.23 2.62
CA TYR A 46 2.96 -19.19 3.23
C TYR A 46 1.62 -19.33 2.47
N LEU A 47 0.97 -18.20 2.13
CA LEU A 47 -0.30 -18.23 1.42
C LEU A 47 -0.13 -18.66 -0.04
N VAL A 48 0.97 -18.24 -0.66
CA VAL A 48 1.32 -18.61 -2.03
C VAL A 48 1.50 -20.12 -2.16
N GLU A 49 2.27 -20.71 -1.23
CA GLU A 49 2.55 -22.15 -1.19
C GLU A 49 1.32 -22.99 -0.83
N ARG A 50 0.45 -22.48 0.06
CA ARG A 50 -0.78 -23.20 0.49
C ARG A 50 -1.80 -23.34 -0.64
N GLU A 51 -1.98 -22.30 -1.43
CA GLU A 51 -3.09 -22.19 -2.39
C GLU A 51 -2.71 -22.61 -3.82
N ASP A 52 -1.41 -22.80 -4.10
CA ASP A 52 -0.87 -23.20 -5.42
C ASP A 52 -1.47 -22.40 -6.60
N ASN A 53 -1.68 -21.09 -6.39
CA ASN A 53 -2.26 -20.19 -7.37
C ASN A 53 -1.17 -19.26 -7.96
N PRO A 54 -0.86 -19.33 -9.26
CA PRO A 54 0.23 -18.56 -9.87
C PRO A 54 -0.03 -17.04 -9.91
N GLU A 55 -1.24 -16.59 -9.57
CA GLU A 55 -1.49 -15.16 -9.39
C GLU A 55 -1.06 -14.64 -8.01
N TYR A 56 -0.85 -15.52 -7.03
CA TYR A 56 -0.42 -15.14 -5.68
C TYR A 56 1.09 -14.89 -5.57
N GLU A 57 1.87 -15.46 -6.48
CA GLU A 57 3.32 -15.19 -6.63
C GLU A 57 3.63 -13.76 -7.12
N LYS A 58 2.61 -12.99 -7.52
CA LYS A 58 2.78 -11.68 -8.17
C LYS A 58 2.39 -10.55 -7.24
N ASP A 59 2.89 -9.36 -7.53
CA ASP A 59 2.53 -8.14 -6.83
C ASP A 59 1.01 -7.96 -6.76
N ILE A 60 0.52 -7.64 -5.56
CA ILE A 60 -0.89 -7.37 -5.29
C ILE A 60 -1.19 -5.87 -5.25
N ALA A 61 -0.26 -5.07 -4.73
CA ALA A 61 -0.44 -3.64 -4.60
C ALA A 61 0.87 -2.86 -4.72
N VAL A 62 0.74 -1.57 -5.03
CA VAL A 62 1.84 -0.61 -5.05
C VAL A 62 1.37 0.66 -4.37
N VAL A 63 2.17 1.16 -3.43
CA VAL A 63 2.01 2.49 -2.83
C VAL A 63 3.16 3.34 -3.36
N LYS A 64 2.87 4.52 -3.91
CA LYS A 64 3.91 5.42 -4.43
C LYS A 64 3.62 6.87 -4.09
N TYR A 65 4.67 7.66 -3.94
CA TYR A 65 4.53 9.11 -4.01
C TYR A 65 4.24 9.53 -5.44
N GLU A 66 3.39 10.53 -5.60
CA GLU A 66 3.12 11.18 -6.87
C GLU A 66 3.64 12.62 -6.79
N GLY A 67 4.26 13.06 -7.88
CA GLY A 67 4.75 14.43 -8.01
C GLY A 67 5.76 14.56 -9.14
N ASP A 68 6.14 15.80 -9.43
CA ASP A 68 7.25 16.06 -10.35
C ASP A 68 8.57 15.49 -9.79
N PRO A 69 9.34 14.68 -10.56
CA PRO A 69 10.56 14.05 -10.07
C PRO A 69 11.62 15.02 -9.53
N GLN A 70 11.70 16.25 -10.05
CA GLN A 70 12.64 17.25 -9.54
C GLN A 70 12.13 17.84 -8.22
N LYS A 71 10.83 18.12 -8.13
CA LYS A 71 10.18 18.62 -6.90
C LYS A 71 10.17 17.60 -5.77
N MET A 72 10.01 16.32 -6.06
CA MET A 72 10.08 15.26 -5.05
C MET A 72 11.45 15.18 -4.38
N LYS A 73 12.54 15.48 -5.10
CA LYS A 73 13.89 15.62 -4.50
C LYS A 73 13.99 16.79 -3.52
N GLU A 74 13.14 17.79 -3.68
CA GLU A 74 12.99 18.94 -2.77
C GLU A 74 11.93 18.69 -1.70
N ASN A 75 11.53 17.43 -1.46
CA ASN A 75 10.48 17.04 -0.50
C ASN A 75 9.08 17.62 -0.80
N GLN A 76 8.83 18.03 -2.04
CA GLN A 76 7.51 18.46 -2.49
C GLN A 76 6.82 17.26 -3.17
N ILE A 77 5.79 16.75 -2.50
CA ILE A 77 5.00 15.59 -2.92
C ILE A 77 3.59 16.09 -3.20
N ASP A 78 3.04 15.76 -4.37
CA ASP A 78 1.70 16.17 -4.77
C ASP A 78 0.63 15.28 -4.11
N GLY A 79 0.96 14.01 -3.85
CA GLY A 79 0.08 13.10 -3.12
C GLY A 79 0.62 11.68 -3.04
N VAL A 80 -0.25 10.75 -2.67
CA VAL A 80 0.04 9.31 -2.61
C VAL A 80 -0.91 8.57 -3.55
N VAL A 81 -0.36 7.65 -4.32
CA VAL A 81 -1.13 6.70 -5.13
C VAL A 81 -1.08 5.33 -4.48
N LEU A 82 -2.25 4.74 -4.27
CA LEU A 82 -2.42 3.34 -3.91
C LEU A 82 -3.04 2.61 -5.11
N LYS A 83 -2.32 1.64 -5.65
CA LYS A 83 -2.74 0.85 -6.81
C LYS A 83 -2.86 -0.61 -6.42
N PHE A 84 -4.01 -1.22 -6.71
CA PHE A 84 -4.22 -2.66 -6.60
C PHE A 84 -4.34 -3.31 -7.98
N TYR A 85 -3.88 -4.55 -8.12
CA TYR A 85 -4.00 -5.31 -9.35
C TYR A 85 -5.27 -6.18 -9.36
N THR A 86 -6.22 -5.82 -10.22
CA THR A 86 -7.57 -6.40 -10.28
C THR A 86 -7.58 -7.93 -10.38
N LYS A 87 -6.67 -8.54 -11.16
CA LYS A 87 -6.62 -10.00 -11.31
C LYS A 87 -6.32 -10.71 -9.98
N ARG A 88 -5.41 -10.16 -9.17
CA ARG A 88 -5.00 -10.72 -7.87
C ARG A 88 -6.09 -10.52 -6.83
N LEU A 89 -6.69 -9.33 -6.81
CA LEU A 89 -7.86 -9.06 -5.97
C LEU A 89 -8.99 -10.05 -6.24
N LYS A 90 -9.27 -10.36 -7.51
CA LYS A 90 -10.31 -11.33 -7.88
C LYS A 90 -9.97 -12.74 -7.39
N SER A 91 -8.72 -13.17 -7.54
CA SER A 91 -8.29 -14.48 -7.04
C SER A 91 -8.49 -14.62 -5.53
N LEU A 92 -8.29 -13.54 -4.76
CA LEU A 92 -8.50 -13.50 -3.32
C LEU A 92 -9.94 -13.19 -2.89
N GLY A 93 -10.86 -12.91 -3.82
CA GLY A 93 -12.21 -12.46 -3.48
C GLY A 93 -12.31 -11.02 -2.95
N LEU A 94 -11.24 -10.23 -3.01
CA LEU A 94 -11.17 -8.84 -2.52
C LEU A 94 -11.67 -7.78 -3.51
N TYR A 95 -11.92 -8.17 -4.76
CA TYR A 95 -12.21 -7.21 -5.82
C TYR A 95 -13.43 -6.35 -5.54
N GLU A 96 -14.54 -6.95 -5.10
CA GLU A 96 -15.79 -6.23 -4.87
C GLU A 96 -15.61 -5.21 -3.74
N SER A 97 -15.15 -5.67 -2.56
CA SER A 97 -14.83 -4.84 -1.39
C SER A 97 -13.99 -3.61 -1.72
N ILE A 98 -12.92 -3.77 -2.50
CA ILE A 98 -12.04 -2.64 -2.87
C ILE A 98 -12.68 -1.77 -3.95
N SER A 99 -13.36 -2.37 -4.94
CA SER A 99 -13.95 -1.64 -6.06
C SER A 99 -15.16 -0.78 -5.66
N GLU A 100 -15.83 -1.10 -4.56
CA GLU A 100 -16.96 -0.34 -4.04
C GLU A 100 -16.53 0.93 -3.29
N VAL A 101 -15.28 1.02 -2.87
CA VAL A 101 -14.70 2.25 -2.31
C VAL A 101 -14.51 3.27 -3.44
N LYS A 102 -15.39 4.29 -3.50
CA LYS A 102 -15.36 5.31 -4.58
C LYS A 102 -14.55 6.54 -4.23
N LEU A 103 -14.43 6.88 -2.94
CA LEU A 103 -13.70 8.07 -2.50
C LEU A 103 -12.23 7.95 -2.92
N PHE A 104 -11.65 9.04 -3.46
CA PHE A 104 -10.30 9.11 -4.05
C PHE A 104 -9.99 8.15 -5.21
N GLN A 105 -10.96 7.38 -5.71
CA GLN A 105 -10.74 6.43 -6.79
C GLN A 105 -10.55 7.17 -8.12
N ARG A 106 -9.33 7.16 -8.66
CA ARG A 106 -8.98 7.78 -9.94
C ARG A 106 -9.22 6.86 -11.13
N LYS A 107 -8.99 5.56 -10.94
CA LYS A 107 -9.09 4.55 -12.01
C LYS A 107 -9.64 3.24 -11.44
N SER A 108 -10.54 2.62 -12.17
CA SER A 108 -10.98 1.25 -11.88
C SER A 108 -11.32 0.56 -13.19
N ASN A 109 -10.54 -0.46 -13.53
CA ASN A 109 -10.70 -1.19 -14.78
C ASN A 109 -10.30 -2.66 -14.64
N ALA A 110 -10.26 -3.37 -15.77
CA ALA A 110 -9.93 -4.80 -15.80
C ALA A 110 -8.54 -5.15 -15.26
N THR A 111 -7.60 -4.19 -15.22
CA THR A 111 -6.22 -4.43 -14.81
C THR A 111 -5.90 -3.91 -13.41
N THR A 112 -6.45 -2.75 -13.05
CA THR A 112 -6.06 -2.01 -11.84
C THR A 112 -7.21 -1.23 -11.24
N ILE A 113 -7.19 -1.10 -9.91
CA ILE A 113 -7.93 -0.07 -9.15
C ILE A 113 -6.90 0.87 -8.55
N GLU A 114 -7.07 2.17 -8.73
CA GLU A 114 -6.11 3.20 -8.32
C GLU A 114 -6.82 4.30 -7.54
N PHE A 115 -6.27 4.62 -6.38
CA PHE A 115 -6.65 5.73 -5.53
C PHE A 115 -5.54 6.78 -5.56
N PHE A 116 -5.91 8.05 -5.66
CA PHE A 116 -4.98 9.17 -5.56
C PHE A 116 -5.46 10.13 -4.48
N ILE A 117 -4.60 10.40 -3.51
CA ILE A 117 -4.89 11.21 -2.34
C ILE A 117 -3.88 12.35 -2.28
N ASP A 118 -4.37 13.57 -2.47
CA ASP A 118 -3.63 14.83 -2.44
C ASP A 118 -3.92 15.66 -1.18
N GLN A 119 -4.40 14.99 -0.12
CA GLN A 119 -4.81 15.61 1.14
C GLN A 119 -4.01 15.04 2.32
N VAL A 120 -3.98 15.78 3.44
CA VAL A 120 -3.29 15.34 4.67
C VAL A 120 -4.00 14.15 5.28
N PHE A 121 -3.23 13.25 5.91
CA PHE A 121 -3.81 12.10 6.61
C PHE A 121 -4.87 12.50 7.63
N ALA A 122 -4.69 13.61 8.35
CA ALA A 122 -5.63 14.09 9.36
C ALA A 122 -6.95 14.67 8.80
N ASP A 123 -7.12 14.73 7.48
CA ASP A 123 -8.38 15.18 6.86
C ASP A 123 -9.49 14.14 7.08
N GLU A 124 -10.70 14.62 7.36
CA GLU A 124 -11.85 13.76 7.66
C GLU A 124 -12.20 12.81 6.51
N GLN A 125 -12.13 13.29 5.26
CA GLN A 125 -12.41 12.45 4.09
C GLN A 125 -11.34 11.38 3.91
N VAL A 126 -10.07 11.74 4.18
CA VAL A 126 -8.97 10.77 4.13
C VAL A 126 -9.14 9.71 5.19
N GLN A 127 -9.49 10.07 6.43
CA GLN A 127 -9.78 9.10 7.49
C GLN A 127 -10.97 8.21 7.14
N GLU A 128 -12.09 8.77 6.64
CA GLU A 128 -13.26 7.98 6.24
C GLU A 128 -12.92 6.98 5.13
N TRP A 129 -12.20 7.43 4.09
CA TRP A 129 -11.73 6.57 3.01
C TRP A 129 -10.83 5.45 3.55
N PHE A 130 -9.87 5.83 4.41
CA PHE A 130 -8.87 4.93 4.95
C PHE A 130 -9.52 3.85 5.82
N ASP A 131 -10.40 4.23 6.74
CA ASP A 131 -11.12 3.32 7.61
C ASP A 131 -12.02 2.38 6.80
N LYS A 132 -12.74 2.91 5.80
CA LYS A 132 -13.59 2.09 4.94
C LYS A 132 -12.78 1.07 4.15
N LEU A 133 -11.72 1.50 3.48
CA LEU A 133 -10.89 0.60 2.66
C LEU A 133 -10.24 -0.49 3.50
N PHE A 134 -9.64 -0.12 4.64
CA PHE A 134 -8.88 -1.08 5.43
C PHE A 134 -9.74 -1.95 6.34
N SER A 135 -10.92 -1.50 6.78
CA SER A 135 -11.85 -2.39 7.49
C SER A 135 -12.34 -3.54 6.59
N GLU A 136 -12.67 -3.23 5.33
CA GLU A 136 -13.09 -4.22 4.34
C GLU A 136 -11.95 -5.20 4.00
N LEU A 137 -10.72 -4.70 3.86
CA LEU A 137 -9.54 -5.55 3.69
C LEU A 137 -9.30 -6.45 4.90
N ASP A 138 -9.31 -5.90 6.11
CA ASP A 138 -9.03 -6.61 7.35
C ASP A 138 -10.04 -7.76 7.56
N GLU A 139 -11.32 -7.52 7.32
CA GLU A 139 -12.39 -8.52 7.42
C GLU A 139 -12.17 -9.68 6.45
N GLN A 140 -11.94 -9.37 5.17
CA GLN A 140 -11.78 -10.39 4.14
C GLN A 140 -10.47 -11.17 4.30
N MET A 141 -9.36 -10.50 4.62
CA MET A 141 -8.08 -11.16 4.86
C MET A 141 -8.15 -12.08 6.08
N THR A 142 -8.86 -11.67 7.15
CA THR A 142 -9.13 -12.55 8.29
C THR A 142 -9.93 -13.79 7.87
N GLY A 143 -10.89 -13.64 6.95
CA GLY A 143 -11.60 -14.78 6.36
C GLY A 143 -10.71 -15.74 5.56
N ILE A 144 -9.77 -15.21 4.77
CA ILE A 144 -8.84 -15.98 3.93
C ILE A 144 -7.83 -16.78 4.78
N TYR A 145 -7.28 -16.14 5.81
CA TYR A 145 -6.30 -16.77 6.67
C TYR A 145 -6.94 -17.62 7.78
N GLY A 146 -8.18 -17.33 8.16
CA GLY A 146 -8.83 -17.97 9.31
C GLY A 146 -8.05 -17.76 10.61
N ASP A 147 -8.01 -18.80 11.45
CA ASP A 147 -7.29 -18.75 12.73
C ASP A 147 -5.76 -18.66 12.57
N GLU A 148 -5.22 -19.06 11.42
CA GLU A 148 -3.78 -19.09 11.12
C GLU A 148 -3.18 -17.69 10.99
N ILE A 149 -4.01 -16.64 10.80
CA ILE A 149 -3.53 -15.25 10.69
C ILE A 149 -2.66 -14.80 11.88
N LYS A 150 -2.93 -15.38 13.06
CA LYS A 150 -2.19 -15.11 14.30
C LYS A 150 -0.80 -15.73 14.31
N GLU A 151 -0.61 -16.80 13.55
CA GLU A 151 0.65 -17.52 13.41
C GLU A 151 1.55 -16.89 12.33
N ILE A 152 0.96 -16.16 11.37
CA ILE A 152 1.71 -15.45 10.33
C ILE A 152 2.47 -14.26 10.95
N PRO A 153 3.82 -14.28 10.93
CA PRO A 153 4.60 -13.19 11.50
C PRO A 153 4.39 -11.89 10.70
N ILE A 154 4.36 -10.77 11.42
CA ILE A 154 4.35 -9.46 10.78
C ILE A 154 5.76 -9.19 10.24
N VAL A 155 5.88 -9.06 8.92
CA VAL A 155 7.14 -8.62 8.30
C VAL A 155 7.36 -7.15 8.62
N LEU A 156 8.52 -6.81 9.18
CA LEU A 156 8.83 -5.43 9.55
C LEU A 156 9.01 -4.57 8.28
N LEU A 157 8.41 -3.38 8.26
CA LEU A 157 8.68 -2.42 7.18
C LEU A 157 10.15 -2.02 7.21
N PRO A 158 10.85 -2.05 6.07
CA PRO A 158 12.24 -1.60 5.97
C PRO A 158 12.41 -0.16 6.46
N LYS A 159 13.46 0.11 7.25
CA LYS A 159 13.71 1.43 7.85
C LYS A 159 13.75 2.56 6.81
N LYS A 160 14.26 2.28 5.61
CA LYS A 160 14.28 3.23 4.48
C LYS A 160 12.91 3.67 3.97
N LEU A 161 11.80 3.00 4.32
CA LEU A 161 10.46 3.54 4.06
C LEU A 161 10.12 4.68 5.02
N HIS A 162 10.61 4.59 6.27
CA HIS A 162 10.45 5.63 7.27
C HIS A 162 11.36 6.83 7.00
N ASP A 163 12.54 6.57 6.47
CA ASP A 163 13.47 7.60 6.03
C ASP A 163 13.05 8.13 4.67
N LEU A 164 13.07 9.43 4.50
CA LEU A 164 12.78 10.03 3.21
C LEU A 164 14.03 10.03 2.34
N PRO A 165 13.89 10.39 1.06
CA PRO A 165 14.86 11.24 0.39
C PRO A 165 15.21 12.47 1.26
N LEU A 166 16.03 12.29 2.29
CA LEU A 166 16.75 13.36 2.95
C LEU A 166 18.11 13.43 2.27
N HIS A 167 18.21 14.25 1.23
CA HIS A 167 19.52 14.77 0.90
C HIS A 167 19.95 15.68 2.05
N THR A 168 20.81 15.16 2.93
CA THR A 168 21.78 15.99 3.63
C THR A 168 22.65 16.63 2.54
N THR A 169 22.44 17.93 2.32
CA THR A 169 23.38 18.82 1.61
C THR A 169 24.79 18.70 2.16
#